data_AF-Q0UDK7-F1
#
_entry.id   AF-Q0UDK7-F1
#
_cell.length_a   1.000
_cell.length_b   1.000
_cell.length_c   1.000
_cell.angle_alpha   90.00
_cell.angle_beta   90.00
_cell.angle_gamma   90.00
#
_symmetry.space_group_name_H-M   'P 1'
#
loop_
_entity.id
_entity.type
_entity.pdbx_description
1 polymer ?
#
loop_
_entity_poly.entity_id
_entity_poly.type
_entity_poly.pdbx_seq_one_letter_code
_entity_poly.pdbx_strand_id
1 'polypeptide(L)'
;MLFSIDNLDSTPEDELKQDEEHTAVPLKRVDGKPDKWAPPQLYLKQSLHNRVRLNSQLLVKLSDLGSVLRQQFGAEIDIWSFGCLMFEFLTGRSLFALMMLGHDQDEQDETDDDHLLQLNDILCPLPESMIKLWPRFSKWYTTDRKRLQPYGDEEPYIYDSIEILFAKNKSPEIGEEEAAIVVSLMRRILEYDPEQRPTAEELLKNPWFSSEESMT
;
A
#
# COMPACT_ATOMS: atom_id res chain seq x y z
N MET A 1 7.32 -3.06 9.66
CA MET A 1 6.09 -3.05 10.48
C MET A 1 5.75 -1.59 10.72
N LEU A 2 4.76 -1.09 9.99
CA LEU A 2 4.26 0.29 10.05
C LEU A 2 2.93 0.22 10.80
N PHE A 3 2.96 0.47 12.10
CA PHE A 3 1.75 0.63 12.89
C PHE A 3 1.87 1.95 13.63
N SER A 4 0.83 2.77 13.59
CA SER A 4 0.73 3.95 14.45
C SER A 4 0.41 3.45 15.86
N ILE A 5 1.43 3.45 16.72
CA ILE A 5 1.23 3.47 18.17
C ILE A 5 0.70 4.87 18.50
N ASP A 6 -0.24 5.01 19.44
CA ASP A 6 -0.59 6.31 20.02
C ASP A 6 0.73 7.06 20.31
N ASN A 7 0.85 8.33 19.89
CA ASN A 7 2.08 9.13 19.91
C ASN A 7 3.14 8.57 20.88
N LEU A 8 4.22 7.99 20.35
CA LEU A 8 5.22 7.25 21.15
C LEU A 8 5.76 8.11 22.29
N ASP A 9 5.83 9.44 22.07
CA ASP A 9 6.29 10.43 23.05
C ASP A 9 5.32 10.62 24.23
N SER A 10 4.08 10.14 24.11
CA SER A 10 3.03 10.22 25.13
C SER A 10 2.86 8.94 25.95
N THR A 11 3.47 7.82 25.52
CA THR A 11 3.38 6.54 26.23
C THR A 11 4.58 6.37 27.17
N PRO A 12 4.39 6.17 28.49
CA PRO A 12 5.50 5.96 29.41
C PRO A 12 6.34 4.72 29.06
N GLU A 13 7.67 4.82 29.21
CA GLU A 13 8.60 3.70 28.95
C GLU A 13 8.28 2.47 29.80
N ASP A 14 7.83 2.68 31.05
CA ASP A 14 7.40 1.63 31.96
C ASP A 14 6.22 0.81 31.44
N GLU A 15 5.41 1.41 30.56
CA GLU A 15 4.32 0.68 29.91
C GLU A 15 4.87 -0.09 28.71
N LEU A 16 5.80 0.48 27.92
CA LEU A 16 6.39 -0.14 26.71
C LEU A 16 7.44 -1.22 26.97
N LYS A 17 7.96 -1.32 28.20
CA LYS A 17 9.00 -2.29 28.52
C LYS A 17 8.56 -3.73 28.32
N GLN A 18 9.53 -4.56 27.96
CA GLN A 18 9.37 -5.99 27.83
C GLN A 18 9.09 -6.60 29.21
N ASP A 19 8.10 -7.50 29.27
CA ASP A 19 7.81 -8.29 30.45
C ASP A 19 8.86 -9.40 30.57
N GLU A 20 9.96 -9.05 31.22
CA GLU A 20 11.09 -9.95 31.44
C GLU A 20 10.71 -11.19 32.27
N GLU A 21 9.73 -11.07 33.17
CA GLU A 21 9.33 -12.16 34.06
C GLU A 21 8.61 -13.28 33.30
N HIS A 22 7.77 -12.90 32.33
CA HIS A 22 6.96 -13.87 31.57
C HIS A 22 7.56 -14.25 30.21
N THR A 23 8.51 -13.48 29.68
CA THR A 23 9.13 -13.76 28.38
C THR A 23 10.50 -14.42 28.48
N ALA A 24 11.13 -14.45 29.66
CA ALA A 24 12.44 -15.07 29.85
C ALA A 24 12.39 -16.60 29.77
N VAL A 25 13.27 -17.15 28.93
CA VAL A 25 13.54 -18.59 28.81
C VAL A 25 15.01 -18.85 29.14
N PRO A 26 15.31 -19.74 30.11
CA PRO A 26 16.70 -20.04 30.44
C PRO A 26 17.39 -20.78 29.29
N LEU A 27 18.52 -20.25 28.84
CA LEU A 27 19.35 -20.91 27.84
C LEU A 27 20.38 -21.81 28.52
N LYS A 28 20.46 -23.05 28.03
CA LYS A 28 21.49 -24.00 28.45
C LYS A 28 22.08 -24.66 27.22
N ARG A 29 23.40 -24.79 27.21
CA ARG A 29 24.07 -25.59 26.20
C ARG A 29 23.66 -27.04 26.35
N VAL A 30 23.50 -27.71 25.21
CA VAL A 30 23.14 -29.13 25.14
C VAL A 30 24.21 -30.01 25.83
N ASP A 31 25.47 -29.55 25.82
CA ASP A 31 26.60 -30.24 26.47
C ASP A 31 26.75 -29.93 27.98
N GLY A 32 25.85 -29.13 28.56
CA GLY A 32 25.84 -28.78 29.98
C GLY A 32 26.97 -27.85 30.44
N LYS A 33 27.84 -27.39 29.54
CA LYS A 33 28.92 -26.45 29.86
C LYS A 33 28.36 -25.01 29.98
N PRO A 34 29.06 -24.10 30.68
CA PRO A 34 28.70 -22.70 30.68
C PRO A 34 28.96 -22.09 29.28
N ASP A 35 27.97 -21.37 28.74
CA ASP A 35 28.16 -20.54 27.56
C ASP A 35 28.65 -19.16 27.97
N LYS A 36 29.80 -18.74 27.45
CA LYS A 36 30.37 -17.40 27.72
C LYS A 36 29.90 -16.35 26.71
N TRP A 37 29.26 -16.78 25.62
CA TRP A 37 28.93 -15.96 24.48
C TRP A 37 27.43 -15.78 24.31
N ALA A 38 26.62 -16.72 24.82
CA ALA A 38 25.17 -16.58 24.87
C ALA A 38 24.72 -16.02 26.22
N PRO A 39 23.73 -15.11 26.24
CA PRO A 39 23.11 -14.67 27.48
C PRO A 39 22.44 -15.84 28.20
N PRO A 40 22.39 -15.84 29.54
CA PRO A 40 21.80 -16.92 30.32
C PRO A 40 20.28 -17.05 30.15
N GLN A 41 19.64 -15.99 29.65
CA GLN A 41 18.20 -15.92 29.39
C GLN A 41 17.96 -15.40 27.98
N LEU A 42 17.02 -16.03 27.29
CA LEU A 42 16.45 -15.57 26.03
C LEU A 42 15.08 -14.99 26.32
N TYR A 43 14.88 -13.72 26.01
CA TYR A 43 13.55 -13.13 26.12
C TYR A 43 12.78 -13.30 24.81
N LEU A 44 11.63 -13.97 24.87
CA LEU A 44 10.79 -14.20 23.71
C LEU A 44 10.06 -12.93 23.27
N LYS A 45 9.68 -12.89 21.98
CA LYS A 45 8.94 -11.76 21.42
C LYS A 45 7.64 -11.52 22.20
N GLN A 46 7.41 -10.27 22.59
CA GLN A 46 6.15 -9.80 23.14
C GLN A 46 5.42 -9.00 22.05
N SER A 47 4.19 -9.42 21.72
CA SER A 47 3.41 -8.71 20.70
C SER A 47 2.93 -7.37 21.23
N LEU A 48 3.13 -6.30 20.45
CA LEU A 48 2.55 -4.98 20.71
C LEU A 48 1.17 -4.81 20.06
N HIS A 49 0.59 -5.88 19.48
CA HIS A 49 -0.67 -5.82 18.73
C HIS A 49 -1.80 -5.13 19.49
N ASN A 50 -1.94 -5.38 20.80
CA ASN A 50 -2.99 -4.77 21.63
C ASN A 50 -2.81 -3.25 21.83
N ARG A 51 -1.66 -2.70 21.44
CA ARG A 51 -1.31 -1.28 21.54
C ARG A 51 -1.36 -0.57 20.19
N VAL A 52 -1.49 -1.34 19.13
CA VAL A 52 -1.82 -0.80 17.82
C VAL A 52 -3.31 -0.55 17.82
N ARG A 53 -3.72 0.71 17.72
CA ARG A 53 -5.11 1.04 17.46
C ARG A 53 -5.41 0.72 16.00
N LEU A 54 -5.92 -0.49 15.76
CA LEU A 54 -6.52 -0.87 14.48
C LEU A 54 -7.91 -0.21 14.33
N ASN A 55 -8.01 1.10 14.54
CA ASN A 55 -9.23 1.85 14.27
C ASN A 55 -9.12 2.49 12.87
N SER A 56 -10.20 3.09 12.38
CA SER A 56 -10.23 3.76 11.07
C SER A 56 -9.27 4.96 10.92
N GLN A 57 -8.43 5.24 11.92
CA GLN A 57 -7.40 6.28 11.91
C GLN A 57 -5.98 5.69 11.77
N LEU A 58 -5.83 4.36 11.75
CA LEU A 58 -4.58 3.70 11.39
C LEU A 58 -4.33 3.90 9.89
N LEU A 59 -3.81 5.07 9.55
CA LEU A 59 -3.37 5.42 8.21
C LEU A 59 -2.05 4.72 7.91
N VAL A 60 -2.08 3.41 7.68
CA VAL A 60 -1.09 2.78 6.82
C VAL A 60 -1.45 3.25 5.40
N LYS A 61 -0.98 4.45 5.01
CA LYS A 61 -1.15 5.01 3.66
C LYS A 61 -0.28 4.26 2.64
N LEU A 62 -0.42 2.95 2.58
CA LEU A 62 -0.11 2.21 1.37
C LEU A 62 -1.34 2.38 0.46
N SER A 63 -1.39 3.49 -0.29
CA SER A 63 -2.27 3.64 -1.45
C SER A 63 -3.75 3.26 -1.26
N ASP A 64 -4.27 3.40 -0.04
CA ASP A 64 -5.50 2.72 0.36
C ASP A 64 -6.74 3.46 -0.15
N LEU A 65 -7.35 2.90 -1.21
CA LEU A 65 -8.67 3.25 -1.71
C LEU A 65 -9.73 3.27 -0.59
N GLY A 66 -9.54 2.41 0.42
CA GLY A 66 -10.40 2.29 1.60
C GLY A 66 -10.43 3.52 2.49
N SER A 67 -9.33 4.27 2.62
CA SER A 67 -9.30 5.51 3.42
C SER A 67 -10.01 6.65 2.69
N VAL A 68 -9.83 6.75 1.37
CA VAL A 68 -10.43 7.82 0.56
C VAL A 68 -11.95 7.62 0.40
N LEU A 69 -12.43 6.36 0.44
CA LEU A 69 -13.83 6.03 0.13
C LEU A 69 -14.61 5.29 1.21
N ARG A 70 -14.00 5.06 2.38
CA ARG A 70 -14.61 4.36 3.52
C ARG A 70 -15.14 2.96 3.15
N GLN A 71 -14.41 2.20 2.33
CA GLN A 71 -14.74 0.79 2.09
C GLN A 71 -14.51 -0.06 3.35
N GLN A 72 -15.26 -1.14 3.49
CA GLN A 72 -15.07 -2.10 4.59
C GLN A 72 -13.78 -2.88 4.38
N PHE A 73 -13.07 -3.15 5.48
CA PHE A 73 -11.86 -3.97 5.45
C PHE A 73 -12.18 -5.41 5.06
N GLY A 74 -11.43 -5.96 4.09
CA GLY A 74 -11.60 -7.31 3.55
C GLY A 74 -10.34 -7.78 2.80
N ALA A 75 -10.31 -9.05 2.41
CA ALA A 75 -9.16 -9.65 1.70
C ALA A 75 -8.86 -8.95 0.37
N GLU A 76 -9.84 -8.25 -0.20
CA GLU A 76 -9.76 -7.50 -1.44
C GLU A 76 -8.83 -6.28 -1.32
N ILE A 77 -8.63 -5.75 -0.10
CA ILE A 77 -7.66 -4.68 0.17
C ILE A 77 -6.23 -5.23 0.10
N ASP A 78 -6.01 -6.45 0.56
CA ASP A 78 -4.71 -7.11 0.45
C ASP A 78 -4.36 -7.34 -1.03
N ILE A 79 -5.35 -7.69 -1.86
CA ILE A 79 -5.19 -7.81 -3.31
C ILE A 79 -4.79 -6.47 -3.95
N TRP A 80 -5.47 -5.38 -3.61
CA TRP A 80 -5.10 -4.03 -4.07
C TRP A 80 -3.67 -3.65 -3.68
N SER A 81 -3.32 -3.89 -2.42
CA SER A 81 -1.98 -3.64 -1.88
C SER A 81 -0.92 -4.45 -2.62
N PHE A 82 -1.21 -5.71 -2.93
CA PHE A 82 -0.36 -6.56 -3.75
C PHE A 82 -0.12 -5.99 -5.14
N GLY A 83 -1.15 -5.43 -5.80
CA GLY A 83 -0.99 -4.76 -7.10
C GLY A 83 -0.05 -3.56 -7.06
N CYS A 84 -0.17 -2.74 -6.02
CA CYS A 84 0.73 -1.60 -5.81
C CYS A 84 2.18 -2.06 -5.58
N LEU A 85 2.38 -3.08 -4.74
CA LEU A 85 3.69 -3.68 -4.48
C LEU A 85 4.30 -4.34 -5.72
N MET A 86 3.48 -4.99 -6.54
CA MET A 86 3.96 -5.62 -7.77
C MET A 86 4.53 -4.59 -8.73
N PHE A 87 3.85 -3.45 -8.91
CA PHE A 87 4.39 -2.33 -9.66
C PHE A 87 5.70 -1.83 -9.04
N GLU A 88 5.73 -1.63 -7.72
CA GLU A 88 6.90 -1.10 -7.02
C GLU A 88 8.13 -2.00 -7.13
N PHE A 89 7.97 -3.32 -6.97
CA PHE A 89 9.09 -4.25 -7.08
C PHE A 89 9.64 -4.34 -8.50
N LEU A 90 8.79 -4.28 -9.52
CA LEU A 90 9.20 -4.44 -10.91
C LEU A 90 9.78 -3.17 -11.54
N THR A 91 9.51 -2.00 -10.94
CA THR A 91 9.93 -0.69 -11.46
C THR A 91 10.85 0.09 -10.52
N GLY A 92 10.94 -0.31 -9.26
CA GLY A 92 11.65 0.43 -8.21
C GLY A 92 10.98 1.75 -7.82
N ARG A 93 9.72 1.98 -8.21
CA ARG A 93 8.96 3.21 -7.94
C ARG A 93 7.59 2.90 -7.39
N SER A 94 7.11 3.67 -6.42
CA SER A 94 5.73 3.58 -5.97
C SER A 94 4.76 3.92 -7.11
N LEU A 95 3.67 3.15 -7.25
CA LEU A 95 2.65 3.39 -8.26
C LEU A 95 1.93 4.72 -8.05
N PHE A 96 1.62 5.01 -6.78
CA PHE A 96 1.02 6.28 -6.34
C PHE A 96 2.02 6.99 -5.44
N ALA A 97 2.40 8.20 -5.79
CA ALA A 97 3.37 9.00 -5.05
C ALA A 97 2.63 10.04 -4.22
N LEU A 98 2.27 9.69 -2.98
CA LEU A 98 1.61 10.61 -2.05
C LEU A 98 2.66 11.27 -1.16
N MET A 99 2.87 12.57 -1.34
CA MET A 99 3.67 13.34 -0.39
C MET A 99 2.82 13.68 0.84
N MET A 100 2.95 12.87 1.88
CA MET A 100 2.36 13.14 3.18
C MET A 100 3.13 14.25 3.89
N LEU A 101 2.74 15.50 3.66
CA LEU A 101 3.39 16.64 4.29
C LEU A 101 2.55 17.35 5.34
N GLY A 102 1.30 16.91 5.57
CA GLY A 102 0.37 17.72 6.34
C GLY A 102 -0.10 17.20 7.69
N HIS A 103 -0.08 18.09 8.68
CA HIS A 103 -0.69 17.86 10.00
C HIS A 103 -2.09 18.50 10.11
N ASP A 104 -2.44 19.42 9.22
CA ASP A 104 -3.75 20.09 9.21
C ASP A 104 -4.70 19.55 8.13
N GLN A 105 -5.96 19.98 8.19
CA GLN A 105 -7.03 19.45 7.33
C GLN A 105 -6.88 19.90 5.88
N ASP A 106 -6.37 21.10 5.62
CA ASP A 106 -6.25 21.62 4.26
C ASP A 106 -5.19 20.85 3.48
N GLU A 107 -4.04 20.54 4.11
CA GLU A 107 -2.99 19.72 3.50
C GLU A 107 -3.43 18.26 3.30
N GLN A 108 -4.28 17.73 4.19
CA GLN A 108 -4.89 16.41 4.01
C GLN A 108 -5.84 16.38 2.81
N ASP A 109 -6.70 17.38 2.67
CA ASP A 109 -7.63 17.51 1.55
C ASP A 109 -6.88 17.65 0.21
N GLU A 110 -5.72 18.33 0.19
CA GLU A 110 -4.87 18.40 -1.00
C GLU A 110 -4.20 17.07 -1.34
N THR A 111 -3.75 16.33 -0.32
CA THR A 111 -3.18 14.99 -0.52
C THR A 111 -4.23 14.00 -1.05
N ASP A 112 -5.44 14.05 -0.50
CA ASP A 112 -6.54 13.17 -0.92
C ASP A 112 -7.02 13.51 -2.34
N ASP A 113 -7.08 14.80 -2.68
CA ASP A 113 -7.34 15.26 -4.04
C ASP A 113 -6.29 14.71 -5.00
N ASP A 114 -5.00 14.91 -4.72
CA ASP A 114 -3.92 14.43 -5.59
C ASP A 114 -3.96 12.91 -5.76
N HIS A 115 -4.28 12.16 -4.71
CA HIS A 115 -4.47 10.72 -4.81
C HIS A 115 -5.61 10.36 -5.78
N LEU A 116 -6.76 11.04 -5.70
CA LEU A 116 -7.89 10.81 -6.60
C LEU A 116 -7.58 11.20 -8.04
N LEU A 117 -6.76 12.25 -8.25
CA LEU A 117 -6.22 12.61 -9.57
C LEU A 117 -5.36 11.47 -10.12
N GLN A 118 -4.41 10.98 -9.33
CA GLN A 118 -3.52 9.88 -9.70
C GLN A 118 -4.31 8.60 -10.02
N LEU A 119 -5.28 8.22 -9.19
CA LEU A 119 -6.15 7.06 -9.47
C LEU A 119 -6.84 7.21 -10.83
N ASN A 120 -7.50 8.35 -11.05
CA ASN A 120 -8.24 8.61 -12.28
C ASN A 120 -7.37 8.52 -13.54
N ASP A 121 -6.15 9.04 -13.47
CA ASP A 121 -5.28 9.23 -14.64
C ASP A 121 -4.39 8.00 -14.88
N ILE A 122 -3.84 7.41 -13.81
CA ILE A 122 -2.94 6.24 -13.89
C ILE A 122 -3.71 4.97 -14.22
N LEU A 123 -4.81 4.72 -13.49
CA LEU A 123 -5.63 3.54 -13.70
C LEU A 123 -6.66 3.87 -14.78
N CYS A 124 -7.80 4.40 -14.39
CA CYS A 124 -8.89 4.68 -15.29
C CYS A 124 -9.85 5.68 -14.65
N PRO A 125 -10.75 6.28 -15.46
CA PRO A 125 -11.71 7.25 -14.96
C PRO A 125 -12.49 6.73 -13.75
N LEU A 126 -12.59 7.56 -12.70
CA LEU A 126 -13.25 7.15 -11.47
C LEU A 126 -14.73 6.79 -11.73
N PRO A 127 -15.25 5.71 -11.09
CA PRO A 127 -16.66 5.37 -11.17
C PRO A 127 -17.52 6.44 -10.45
N GLU A 128 -18.80 6.53 -10.82
CA GLU A 128 -19.70 7.55 -10.25
C GLU A 128 -19.85 7.45 -8.73
N SER A 129 -19.78 6.22 -8.19
CA SER A 129 -19.84 5.97 -6.76
C SER A 129 -18.72 6.69 -6.01
N MET A 130 -17.52 6.72 -6.58
CA MET A 130 -16.35 7.40 -6.01
C MET A 130 -16.42 8.90 -6.21
N ILE A 131 -16.83 9.36 -7.39
CA ILE A 131 -16.97 10.80 -7.67
C ILE A 131 -17.96 11.46 -6.71
N LYS A 132 -19.07 10.79 -6.38
CA LYS A 132 -20.06 11.29 -5.41
C LYS A 132 -19.50 11.43 -3.99
N LEU A 133 -18.48 10.66 -3.65
CA LEU A 133 -17.81 10.70 -2.35
C LEU A 133 -16.67 11.71 -2.30
N TRP A 134 -16.20 12.22 -3.45
CA TRP A 134 -15.13 13.21 -3.54
C TRP A 134 -15.66 14.63 -3.30
N PRO A 135 -15.42 15.25 -2.12
CA PRO A 135 -16.06 16.51 -1.75
C PRO A 135 -15.62 17.69 -2.64
N ARG A 136 -14.38 17.66 -3.13
CA ARG A 136 -13.75 18.71 -3.92
C ARG A 136 -13.71 18.38 -5.42
N PHE A 137 -14.47 17.39 -5.89
CA PHE A 137 -14.49 17.00 -7.31
C PHE A 137 -14.68 18.20 -8.26
N SER A 138 -15.60 19.11 -7.95
CA SER A 138 -15.90 20.29 -8.79
C SER A 138 -14.77 21.30 -8.90
N LYS A 139 -13.75 21.21 -8.03
CA LYS A 139 -12.53 22.02 -8.12
C LYS A 139 -11.61 21.52 -9.24
N TRP A 140 -11.60 20.21 -9.47
CA TRP A 140 -10.67 19.52 -10.36
C TRP A 140 -11.30 19.03 -11.66
N TYR A 141 -12.63 18.97 -11.72
CA TYR A 141 -13.37 18.56 -12.89
C TYR A 141 -14.64 19.36 -13.09
N THR A 142 -15.00 19.50 -14.36
CA THR A 142 -16.34 19.92 -14.77
C THR A 142 -17.35 18.77 -14.64
N THR A 143 -18.65 19.09 -14.74
CA THR A 143 -19.72 18.08 -14.76
C THR A 143 -19.61 17.10 -15.94
N ASP A 144 -19.01 17.51 -17.07
CA ASP A 144 -18.68 16.65 -18.21
C ASP A 144 -17.34 15.91 -18.08
N ARG A 145 -16.78 15.84 -16.86
CA ARG A 145 -15.53 15.14 -16.50
C ARG A 145 -14.28 15.66 -17.25
N LYS A 146 -14.27 16.93 -17.64
CA LYS A 146 -13.05 17.57 -18.13
C LYS A 146 -12.22 18.06 -16.97
N ARG A 147 -10.93 17.74 -16.97
CA ARG A 147 -9.96 18.18 -15.97
C ARG A 147 -9.86 19.72 -15.98
N LEU A 148 -9.81 20.29 -14.78
CA LEU A 148 -9.57 21.71 -14.50
C LEU A 148 -8.20 21.92 -13.85
N GLN A 149 -7.65 23.13 -14.01
CA GLN A 149 -6.43 23.57 -13.36
C GLN A 149 -6.77 24.72 -12.39
N PRO A 150 -7.05 24.43 -11.11
CA PRO A 150 -7.51 25.46 -10.17
C PRO A 150 -6.43 26.48 -9.79
N TYR A 151 -5.15 26.17 -10.02
CA TYR A 151 -4.00 26.95 -9.56
C TYR A 151 -3.17 27.59 -10.68
N GLY A 152 -3.68 27.66 -11.91
CA GLY A 152 -2.96 28.30 -13.02
C GLY A 152 -3.73 28.35 -14.33
N ASP A 153 -3.18 29.08 -15.29
CA ASP A 153 -3.77 29.25 -16.64
C ASP A 153 -3.23 28.23 -17.67
N GLU A 154 -2.35 27.33 -17.24
CA GLU A 154 -1.76 26.29 -18.09
C GLU A 154 -2.72 25.11 -18.31
N GLU A 155 -2.42 24.29 -19.33
CA GLU A 155 -3.13 23.03 -19.49
C GLU A 155 -2.95 22.16 -18.24
N PRO A 156 -4.02 21.48 -17.79
CA PRO A 156 -3.91 20.65 -16.62
C PRO A 156 -2.88 19.54 -16.78
N TYR A 157 -2.08 19.32 -15.74
CA TYR A 157 -1.18 18.18 -15.71
C TYR A 157 -1.99 16.87 -15.60
N ILE A 158 -1.67 15.90 -16.45
CA ILE A 158 -2.28 14.57 -16.47
C ILE A 158 -1.19 13.55 -16.20
N TYR A 159 -1.41 12.67 -15.22
CA TYR A 159 -0.46 11.58 -14.94
C TYR A 159 -0.45 10.57 -16.09
N ASP A 160 0.72 10.00 -16.35
CA ASP A 160 0.87 8.89 -17.30
C ASP A 160 0.06 7.66 -16.83
N SER A 161 -0.52 6.91 -17.77
CA SER A 161 -1.20 5.67 -17.44
C SER A 161 -0.25 4.60 -16.90
N ILE A 162 -0.76 3.59 -16.20
CA ILE A 162 0.04 2.48 -15.66
C ILE A 162 0.87 1.78 -16.74
N GLU A 163 0.37 1.66 -17.98
CA GLU A 163 1.11 1.11 -19.12
C GLU A 163 2.37 1.93 -19.42
N ILE A 164 2.21 3.26 -19.49
CA ILE A 164 3.30 4.19 -19.81
C ILE A 164 4.30 4.24 -18.66
N LEU A 165 3.81 4.31 -17.42
CA LEU A 165 4.64 4.31 -16.22
C LEU A 165 5.45 3.02 -16.11
N PHE A 166 4.83 1.87 -16.35
CA PHE A 166 5.52 0.59 -16.31
C PHE A 166 6.56 0.49 -17.43
N ALA A 167 6.20 0.82 -18.67
CA ALA A 167 7.13 0.78 -19.80
C ALA A 167 8.35 1.69 -19.62
N LYS A 168 8.18 2.86 -18.99
CA LYS A 168 9.27 3.81 -18.71
C LYS A 168 10.23 3.35 -17.62
N ASN A 169 9.78 2.49 -16.70
CA ASN A 169 10.52 2.21 -15.45
C ASN A 169 10.82 0.71 -15.22
N LYS A 170 10.25 -0.21 -16.00
CA LYS A 170 10.52 -1.65 -15.87
C LYS A 170 12.00 -1.98 -16.06
N SER A 171 12.46 -3.04 -15.39
CA SER A 171 13.79 -3.60 -15.63
C SER A 171 14.01 -3.92 -17.12
N PRO A 172 15.20 -3.67 -17.68
CA PRO A 172 15.56 -4.09 -19.04
C PRO A 172 15.42 -5.60 -19.29
N GLU A 173 15.39 -6.41 -18.23
CA GLU A 173 15.22 -7.86 -18.29
C GLU A 173 13.76 -8.28 -18.61
N ILE A 174 12.79 -7.40 -18.32
CA ILE A 174 11.38 -7.67 -18.58
C ILE A 174 11.08 -7.35 -20.06
N GLY A 175 10.88 -8.40 -20.85
CA GLY A 175 10.51 -8.29 -22.26
C GLY A 175 9.13 -7.64 -22.47
N GLU A 176 8.84 -7.19 -23.69
CA GLU A 176 7.56 -6.51 -23.98
C GLU A 176 6.35 -7.44 -23.83
N GLU A 177 6.49 -8.72 -24.16
CA GLU A 177 5.41 -9.71 -23.99
C GLU A 177 5.10 -9.94 -22.51
N GLU A 178 6.13 -10.10 -21.67
CA GLU A 178 5.97 -10.22 -20.23
C GLU A 178 5.37 -8.94 -19.64
N ALA A 179 5.87 -7.77 -20.04
CA ALA A 179 5.34 -6.49 -19.60
C ALA A 179 3.85 -6.34 -19.89
N ALA A 180 3.39 -6.77 -21.08
CA ALA A 180 1.97 -6.75 -21.43
C ALA A 180 1.13 -7.67 -20.52
N ILE A 181 1.64 -8.86 -20.16
CA ILE A 181 0.97 -9.79 -19.24
C ILE A 181 0.90 -9.20 -17.84
N VAL A 182 2.02 -8.67 -17.33
CA VAL A 182 2.11 -8.06 -15.99
C VAL A 182 1.19 -6.85 -15.87
N VAL A 183 1.18 -5.96 -16.85
CA VAL A 183 0.30 -4.78 -16.81
C VAL A 183 -1.17 -5.20 -16.89
N SER A 184 -1.52 -6.17 -17.73
CA SER A 184 -2.87 -6.75 -17.78
C SER A 184 -3.29 -7.38 -16.44
N LEU A 185 -2.35 -8.04 -15.75
CA LEU A 185 -2.57 -8.58 -14.41
C LEU A 185 -2.79 -7.44 -13.38
N MET A 186 -1.94 -6.41 -13.37
CA MET A 186 -2.10 -5.24 -12.50
C MET A 186 -3.46 -4.57 -12.69
N ARG A 187 -3.93 -4.44 -13.95
CA ARG A 187 -5.25 -3.87 -14.27
C ARG A 187 -6.39 -4.62 -13.58
N ARG A 188 -6.33 -5.95 -13.55
CA ARG A 188 -7.34 -6.77 -12.87
C ARG A 188 -7.26 -6.68 -11.35
N ILE A 189 -6.05 -6.58 -10.82
CA ILE A 189 -5.81 -6.45 -9.38
C ILE A 189 -6.31 -5.09 -8.85
N LEU A 190 -6.05 -4.03 -9.60
CA LEU A 190 -6.33 -2.63 -9.25
C LEU A 190 -7.72 -2.18 -9.73
N GLU A 191 -8.68 -3.09 -9.74
CA GLU A 191 -10.09 -2.77 -10.02
C GLU A 191 -10.69 -1.99 -8.84
N TYR A 192 -11.48 -0.95 -9.13
CA TYR A 192 -12.02 -0.09 -8.06
C TYR A 192 -13.07 -0.81 -7.22
N ASP A 193 -13.89 -1.65 -7.86
CA ASP A 193 -14.88 -2.47 -7.20
C ASP A 193 -14.21 -3.70 -6.57
N PRO A 194 -14.19 -3.83 -5.22
CA PRO A 194 -13.61 -4.97 -4.54
C PRO A 194 -14.22 -6.31 -4.98
N GLU A 195 -15.52 -6.34 -5.30
CA GLU A 195 -16.20 -7.58 -5.70
C GLU A 195 -15.78 -8.07 -7.09
N GLN A 196 -15.22 -7.18 -7.92
CA GLN A 196 -14.70 -7.51 -9.25
C GLN A 196 -13.20 -7.87 -9.21
N ARG A 197 -12.53 -7.71 -8.07
CA ARG A 197 -11.13 -8.11 -7.93
C ARG A 197 -11.02 -9.63 -7.89
N PRO A 198 -10.01 -10.20 -8.55
CA PRO A 198 -9.72 -11.62 -8.43
C PRO A 198 -9.25 -11.95 -7.01
N THR A 199 -9.62 -13.14 -6.55
CA THR A 199 -9.04 -13.71 -5.32
C THR A 199 -7.57 -14.07 -5.53
N ALA A 200 -6.82 -14.23 -4.42
CA ALA A 200 -5.44 -14.69 -4.48
C ALA A 200 -5.29 -16.03 -5.23
N GLU A 201 -6.23 -16.96 -5.04
CA GLU A 201 -6.23 -18.26 -5.74
C GLU A 201 -6.40 -18.09 -7.25
N GLU A 202 -7.26 -17.16 -7.69
CA GLU A 202 -7.47 -16.87 -9.12
C GLU A 202 -6.27 -16.16 -9.73
N LEU A 203 -5.62 -15.27 -8.97
CA LEU A 203 -4.40 -14.58 -9.42
C LEU A 203 -3.28 -15.56 -9.73
N LEU A 204 -3.08 -16.58 -8.88
CA LEU A 204 -2.05 -17.61 -9.09
C LEU A 204 -2.24 -18.41 -10.38
N LYS A 205 -3.44 -18.42 -10.96
CA LYS A 205 -3.73 -19.07 -12.25
C LYS A 205 -3.30 -18.21 -13.45
N ASN A 206 -2.80 -16.99 -13.23
CA ASN A 206 -2.31 -16.13 -14.30
C ASN A 206 -1.04 -16.73 -14.94
N PRO A 207 -0.88 -16.63 -16.28
CA PRO A 207 0.30 -17.13 -16.98
C PRO A 207 1.64 -16.64 -16.41
N TRP A 208 1.69 -15.42 -15.87
CA TRP A 208 2.91 -14.87 -15.29
C TRP A 208 3.45 -15.71 -14.13
N PHE A 209 2.57 -16.22 -13.26
CA PHE A 209 2.95 -17.13 -12.16
C PHE A 209 3.11 -18.59 -12.59
N SER A 210 2.59 -18.95 -13.76
CA SER A 210 2.61 -20.32 -14.28
C SER A 210 3.85 -20.62 -15.13
N SER A 211 4.82 -19.72 -15.13
CA SER A 211 6.12 -19.91 -15.76
C SER A 211 6.85 -21.02 -15.02
N GLU A 212 6.68 -22.27 -15.45
CA GLU A 212 7.60 -23.34 -15.08
C GLU A 212 9.01 -22.87 -15.43
N GLU A 213 9.90 -22.99 -14.46
CA GLU A 213 11.33 -23.08 -14.68
C GLU A 213 11.60 -23.97 -15.89
N SER A 214 11.86 -23.38 -17.05
CA SER A 214 12.76 -23.97 -18.03
C SER A 214 14.19 -23.87 -17.47
N MET A 215 14.39 -24.49 -16.30
CA MET A 215 15.70 -24.94 -15.84
C MET A 215 16.08 -26.15 -16.69
N THR A 216 16.54 -25.85 -17.91
CA THR A 216 17.41 -26.73 -18.71
C THR A 216 18.78 -26.09 -18.83
#